data_AF-G3QEU8-F1
#
_entry.id   AF-G3QEU8-F1
#
_cell.length_a   1.000
_cell.length_b   1.000
_cell.length_c   1.000
_cell.angle_alpha   90.00
_cell.angle_beta   90.00
_cell.angle_gamma   90.00
#
_symmetry.space_group_name_H-M   'P 1'
#
loop_
_entity.id
_entity.type
_entity.pdbx_description
1 polymer ?
#
loop_
_entity_poly.entity_id
_entity_poly.type
_entity_poly.pdbx_seq_one_letter_code
_entity_poly.pdbx_strand_id
1 'polypeptide(L)'
;MELIQDTSCPPLEYVKGVPLIKYFAEALGPLQSFQARPDDLLINTYPKSGTTWVSQILDMIYQGGNLEKCNRAPIYVRVPFLEVNDPGEPSGLETLKDTPPPRLIKSHLPLALLPQTLLDQKVKVVYVARNPKDVAVSYYHFHRMEKAHPEPGTWDSFLEKFMAGEVSYGSWYQHVQEWWELSRTHPVLYLFYEDMKEVRPPSAAWVAMDQILSPIAYPHQRVCHPGPQSRKKTIPVLTHRRQAPFMMGSQGRDQFILLQRLGPQGL
;
A
#
# COMPACT_ATOMS: atom_id res chain seq x y z
N MET A 1 28.08 17.28 26.90
CA MET A 1 28.28 16.55 25.63
C MET A 1 27.18 17.02 24.70
N GLU A 2 27.53 17.83 23.72
CA GLU A 2 26.61 18.24 22.66
C GLU A 2 26.15 16.98 21.90
N LEU A 3 24.84 16.86 21.74
CA LEU A 3 24.23 15.86 20.88
C LEU A 3 24.65 16.21 19.45
N ILE A 4 25.56 15.42 18.89
CA ILE A 4 25.86 15.46 17.46
C ILE A 4 24.53 15.14 16.77
N GLN A 5 23.92 16.15 16.16
CA GLN A 5 22.79 15.93 15.25
C GLN A 5 23.31 15.05 14.12
N ASP A 6 22.75 13.86 13.99
CA ASP A 6 22.99 13.00 12.84
C ASP A 6 22.48 13.73 11.60
N THR A 7 23.40 14.29 10.81
CA THR A 7 23.11 15.07 9.61
C THR A 7 22.80 14.19 8.40
N SER A 8 22.70 12.87 8.57
CA SER A 8 22.48 11.93 7.46
C SER A 8 21.08 12.01 6.86
N CYS A 9 20.09 12.52 7.58
CA CYS A 9 18.71 12.58 7.14
C CYS A 9 18.14 14.01 7.14
N PRO A 10 17.78 14.58 5.98
CA PRO A 10 17.24 15.95 5.91
C PRO A 10 15.87 16.04 6.62
N PRO A 11 15.52 17.22 7.18
CA PRO A 11 14.19 17.44 7.75
C PRO A 11 13.09 17.29 6.67
N LEU A 12 11.85 17.09 7.13
CA LEU A 12 10.70 17.07 6.22
C LEU A 12 10.53 18.43 5.53
N GLU A 13 10.22 18.39 4.25
CA GLU A 13 9.89 19.56 3.44
C GLU A 13 8.38 19.65 3.26
N TYR A 14 7.84 20.87 3.30
CA TYR A 14 6.41 21.10 3.20
C TYR A 14 6.05 21.58 1.80
N VAL A 15 5.26 20.78 1.09
CA VAL A 15 4.73 21.14 -0.23
C VAL A 15 3.23 21.26 -0.13
N LYS A 16 2.70 22.47 -0.41
CA LYS A 16 1.28 22.82 -0.21
C LYS A 16 0.74 22.45 1.20
N GLY A 17 1.58 22.57 2.22
CA GLY A 17 1.24 22.25 3.61
C GLY A 17 1.33 20.76 3.97
N VAL A 18 1.69 19.88 3.03
CA VAL A 18 1.91 18.46 3.31
C VAL A 18 3.39 18.21 3.58
N PRO A 19 3.77 17.65 4.74
CA PRO A 19 5.15 17.25 5.02
C PRO A 19 5.54 16.03 4.18
N LEU A 20 6.72 16.07 3.58
CA LEU A 20 7.30 14.98 2.81
C LEU A 20 8.78 14.83 3.13
N ILE A 21 9.33 13.64 2.94
CA ILE A 21 10.79 13.52 2.91
C ILE A 21 11.34 14.30 1.70
N LYS A 22 12.53 14.87 1.87
CA LYS A 22 13.16 15.77 0.89
C LYS A 22 13.08 15.26 -0.55
N TYR A 23 13.51 14.01 -0.79
CA TYR A 23 13.57 13.46 -2.15
C TYR A 23 12.20 13.36 -2.81
N PHE A 24 11.15 13.03 -2.05
CA PHE A 24 9.78 12.99 -2.58
C PHE A 24 9.23 14.40 -2.82
N ALA A 25 9.59 15.37 -1.98
CA ALA A 25 9.22 16.78 -2.20
C ALA A 25 9.85 17.32 -3.51
N GLU A 26 11.12 17.04 -3.74
CA GLU A 26 11.85 17.41 -4.97
C GLU A 26 11.24 16.76 -6.22
N ALA A 27 10.68 15.56 -6.10
CA ALA A 27 10.00 14.86 -7.20
C ALA A 27 8.70 15.57 -7.68
N LEU A 28 8.06 16.37 -6.84
CA LEU A 28 6.75 16.96 -7.14
C LEU A 28 6.80 18.00 -8.27
N GLY A 29 7.91 18.73 -8.41
CA GLY A 29 8.11 19.66 -9.53
C GLY A 29 8.09 18.93 -10.87
N PRO A 30 9.01 17.97 -11.10
CA PRO A 30 9.02 17.11 -12.27
C PRO A 30 7.68 16.39 -12.53
N LEU A 31 6.99 15.95 -11.47
CA LEU A 31 5.70 15.25 -11.58
C LEU A 31 4.58 16.07 -12.23
N GLN A 32 4.70 17.40 -12.29
CA GLN A 32 3.73 18.23 -13.03
C GLN A 32 3.74 17.94 -14.54
N SER A 33 4.85 17.43 -15.07
CA SER A 33 4.95 16.99 -16.47
C SER A 33 4.38 15.59 -16.73
N PHE A 34 3.98 14.86 -15.68
CA PHE A 34 3.46 13.51 -15.79
C PHE A 34 2.18 13.47 -16.64
N GLN A 35 2.20 12.61 -17.66
CA GLN A 35 1.04 12.32 -18.49
C GLN A 35 0.51 10.92 -18.14
N ALA A 36 -0.67 10.91 -17.53
CA ALA A 36 -1.45 9.70 -17.38
C ALA A 36 -1.81 9.12 -18.76
N ARG A 37 -1.93 7.80 -18.83
CA ARG A 37 -2.48 7.07 -19.97
C ARG A 37 -3.82 6.44 -19.57
N PRO A 38 -4.79 6.29 -20.48
CA PRO A 38 -6.12 5.74 -20.15
C PRO A 38 -6.09 4.32 -19.57
N ASP A 39 -5.04 3.55 -19.86
CA ASP A 39 -4.84 2.17 -19.42
C ASP A 39 -3.92 2.04 -18.19
N ASP A 40 -3.48 3.16 -17.62
CA ASP A 40 -2.79 3.15 -16.33
C ASP A 40 -3.75 2.67 -15.22
N LEU A 41 -3.16 2.10 -14.17
CA LEU A 41 -3.85 1.83 -12.91
C LEU A 41 -3.00 2.37 -11.76
N LEU A 42 -3.63 3.23 -10.95
CA LEU A 42 -3.00 3.81 -9.77
C LEU A 42 -3.32 2.96 -8.54
N ILE A 43 -2.28 2.54 -7.82
CA ILE A 43 -2.34 1.97 -6.49
C ILE A 43 -2.00 3.09 -5.52
N ASN A 44 -2.98 3.58 -4.76
CA ASN A 44 -2.72 4.60 -3.74
C ASN A 44 -3.07 4.06 -2.34
N THR A 45 -2.24 4.38 -1.36
CA THR A 45 -2.43 3.97 0.03
C THR A 45 -1.83 5.04 0.92
N TYR A 46 -2.32 5.22 2.15
CA TYR A 46 -1.45 5.86 3.15
C TYR A 46 -0.29 4.90 3.46
N PRO A 47 0.95 5.39 3.71
CA PRO A 47 2.08 4.52 4.05
C PRO A 47 1.73 3.43 5.05
N LYS A 48 2.25 2.22 4.81
CA LYS A 48 2.06 1.04 5.69
C LYS A 48 0.64 0.46 5.72
N SER A 49 -0.22 0.81 4.76
CA SER A 49 -1.58 0.29 4.64
C SER A 49 -1.72 -0.93 3.71
N GLY A 50 -0.61 -1.56 3.28
CA GLY A 50 -0.63 -2.78 2.47
C GLY A 50 -0.23 -2.63 1.00
N THR A 51 0.44 -1.53 0.63
CA THR A 51 0.89 -1.20 -0.73
C THR A 51 1.63 -2.36 -1.40
N THR A 52 2.62 -2.95 -0.73
CA THR A 52 3.39 -4.09 -1.26
C THR A 52 2.50 -5.27 -1.59
N TRP A 53 1.52 -5.56 -0.73
CA TRP A 53 0.65 -6.71 -0.90
C TRP A 53 -0.30 -6.53 -2.08
N VAL A 54 -0.99 -5.38 -2.15
CA VAL A 54 -1.89 -5.09 -3.27
C VAL A 54 -1.12 -4.98 -4.60
N SER A 55 0.12 -4.45 -4.57
CA SER A 55 0.98 -4.41 -5.75
C SER A 55 1.32 -5.81 -6.27
N GLN A 56 1.62 -6.76 -5.37
CA GLN A 56 1.89 -8.14 -5.76
C GLN A 56 0.65 -8.84 -6.35
N ILE A 57 -0.52 -8.63 -5.74
CA ILE A 57 -1.79 -9.20 -6.23
C ILE A 57 -2.09 -8.66 -7.63
N LEU A 58 -1.99 -7.34 -7.83
CA LEU A 58 -2.31 -6.70 -9.11
C LEU A 58 -1.32 -7.09 -10.21
N ASP A 59 -0.01 -7.12 -9.94
CA ASP A 59 0.97 -7.59 -10.93
C ASP A 59 0.69 -9.04 -11.31
N MET A 60 0.37 -9.91 -10.35
CA MET A 60 0.01 -11.30 -10.65
C MET A 60 -1.22 -11.43 -11.54
N ILE A 61 -2.26 -10.64 -11.28
CA ILE A 61 -3.46 -10.59 -12.14
C ILE A 61 -3.08 -10.15 -13.56
N TYR A 62 -2.25 -9.12 -13.69
CA TYR A 62 -1.79 -8.59 -14.99
C TYR A 62 -0.91 -9.60 -15.75
N GLN A 63 -0.15 -10.43 -15.03
CA GLN A 63 0.64 -11.51 -15.62
C GLN A 63 -0.15 -12.81 -15.83
N GLY A 64 -1.47 -12.81 -15.60
CA GLY A 64 -2.33 -13.99 -15.78
C GLY A 64 -1.97 -15.14 -14.83
N GLY A 65 -1.46 -14.83 -13.64
CA GLY A 65 -1.02 -15.83 -12.66
C GLY A 65 0.34 -16.48 -12.97
N ASN A 66 1.08 -16.00 -13.97
CA ASN A 66 2.38 -16.56 -14.33
C ASN A 66 3.46 -16.15 -13.29
N LEU A 67 3.92 -17.12 -12.49
CA LEU A 67 4.89 -16.90 -11.41
C LEU A 67 6.29 -16.49 -11.92
N GLU A 68 6.74 -17.01 -13.06
CA GLU A 68 8.03 -16.62 -13.65
C GLU A 68 8.03 -15.13 -14.00
N LYS A 69 6.94 -14.66 -14.62
CA LYS A 69 6.77 -13.24 -14.90
C LYS A 69 6.65 -12.41 -13.63
N CYS A 70 6.01 -12.91 -12.58
CA CYS A 70 5.94 -12.20 -11.28
C CYS A 70 7.32 -12.07 -10.60
N ASN A 71 8.25 -12.98 -10.90
CA ASN A 71 9.61 -13.01 -10.34
C ASN A 71 10.66 -12.34 -11.25
N ARG A 72 10.25 -11.70 -12.35
CA ARG A 72 11.15 -11.03 -13.32
C ARG A 72 12.01 -9.92 -12.71
N ALA A 73 11.53 -9.29 -11.65
CA ALA A 73 12.22 -8.21 -10.94
C ALA A 73 11.59 -7.99 -9.55
N PRO A 74 12.28 -7.30 -8.63
CA PRO A 74 11.68 -6.82 -7.39
C PRO A 74 10.41 -5.98 -7.64
N ILE A 75 9.49 -5.97 -6.67
CA ILE A 75 8.18 -5.33 -6.82
C ILE A 75 8.27 -3.82 -7.11
N TYR A 76 9.28 -3.12 -6.59
CA TYR A 76 9.45 -1.68 -6.80
C TYR A 76 9.87 -1.32 -8.23
N VAL A 77 10.44 -2.27 -8.98
CA VAL A 77 10.74 -2.12 -10.41
C VAL A 77 9.49 -2.44 -11.25
N ARG A 78 8.74 -3.48 -10.85
CA ARG A 78 7.52 -3.91 -11.57
C ARG A 78 6.34 -2.96 -11.42
N VAL A 79 6.26 -2.29 -10.27
CA VAL A 79 5.24 -1.30 -9.93
C VAL A 79 5.97 -0.03 -9.48
N PRO A 80 6.34 0.84 -10.43
CA PRO A 80 7.13 2.03 -10.16
C PRO A 80 6.43 2.96 -9.16
N PHE A 81 7.23 3.51 -8.25
CA PHE A 81 6.76 4.48 -7.27
C PHE A 81 6.77 5.88 -7.89
N LEU A 82 5.61 6.51 -8.02
CA LEU A 82 5.47 7.75 -8.79
C LEU A 82 6.38 8.88 -8.28
N GLU A 83 6.40 9.11 -6.98
CA GLU A 83 7.13 10.21 -6.32
C GLU A 83 8.53 9.86 -5.81
N VAL A 84 9.11 8.71 -6.20
CA VAL A 84 10.49 8.37 -5.81
C VAL A 84 11.50 9.19 -6.63
N ASN A 85 12.51 9.74 -5.95
CA ASN A 85 13.61 10.49 -6.56
C ASN A 85 14.87 10.38 -5.69
N ASP A 86 15.16 9.17 -5.23
CA ASP A 86 16.28 8.90 -4.33
C ASP A 86 17.62 9.02 -5.09
N PRO A 87 18.67 9.63 -4.47
CA PRO A 87 19.95 9.82 -5.15
C PRO A 87 20.60 8.48 -5.54
N GLY A 88 21.00 8.36 -6.80
CA GLY A 88 21.69 7.17 -7.32
C GLY A 88 20.76 6.07 -7.84
N GLU A 89 19.44 6.23 -7.70
CA GLU A 89 18.43 5.34 -8.27
C GLU A 89 17.61 6.07 -9.35
N PRO A 90 17.07 5.35 -10.35
CA PRO A 90 16.14 5.96 -11.31
C PRO A 90 14.92 6.55 -10.60
N SER A 91 14.51 7.76 -10.99
CA SER A 91 13.28 8.36 -10.50
C SER A 91 12.04 7.56 -10.92
N GLY A 92 10.93 7.80 -10.22
CA GLY A 92 9.64 7.22 -10.57
C GLY A 92 9.22 7.55 -11.99
N LEU A 93 9.45 8.80 -12.41
CA LEU A 93 9.16 9.26 -13.77
C LEU A 93 10.02 8.60 -14.83
N GLU A 94 11.32 8.42 -14.58
CA GLU A 94 12.22 7.72 -15.50
C GLU A 94 11.78 6.26 -15.65
N THR A 95 11.53 5.58 -14.53
CA THR A 95 11.07 4.19 -14.54
C THR A 95 9.73 4.05 -15.29
N LEU A 96 8.80 4.99 -15.12
CA LEU A 96 7.50 4.98 -15.79
C LEU A 96 7.54 5.27 -17.29
N LYS A 97 8.60 5.94 -17.79
CA LYS A 97 8.80 6.15 -19.24
C LYS A 97 9.09 4.82 -19.95
N ASP A 98 9.90 3.97 -19.31
CA ASP A 98 10.33 2.69 -19.86
C ASP A 98 9.37 1.53 -19.51
N THR A 99 8.34 1.79 -18.70
CA THR A 99 7.34 0.78 -18.33
C THR A 99 6.33 0.58 -19.48
N PRO A 100 6.19 -0.66 -20.02
CA PRO A 100 5.23 -0.94 -21.08
C PRO A 100 3.78 -0.85 -20.57
N PRO A 101 2.83 -0.45 -21.44
CA PRO A 101 1.40 -0.49 -21.12
C PRO A 101 0.87 -1.94 -20.97
N PRO A 102 -0.15 -2.18 -20.13
CA PRO A 102 -0.72 -1.25 -19.15
C PRO A 102 0.19 -1.08 -17.92
N ARG A 103 0.33 0.15 -17.41
CA ARG A 103 1.25 0.45 -16.30
C ARG A 103 0.55 0.33 -14.95
N LEU A 104 1.13 -0.43 -14.03
CA LEU A 104 0.79 -0.39 -12.61
C LEU A 104 1.66 0.66 -11.93
N ILE A 105 1.04 1.71 -11.39
CA ILE A 105 1.72 2.84 -10.76
C ILE A 105 1.36 2.83 -9.29
N LYS A 106 2.35 2.93 -8.37
CA LYS A 106 2.03 3.13 -6.94
C LYS A 106 2.33 4.55 -6.49
N SER A 107 1.56 5.04 -5.53
CA SER A 107 1.77 6.34 -4.89
C SER A 107 1.27 6.33 -3.44
N HIS A 108 1.76 7.28 -2.67
CA HIS A 108 1.30 7.64 -1.32
C HIS A 108 0.81 9.09 -1.27
N LEU A 109 0.72 9.79 -2.41
CA LEU A 109 0.36 11.19 -2.45
C LEU A 109 -1.12 11.42 -2.04
N PRO A 110 -1.39 12.42 -1.17
CA PRO A 110 -2.73 12.96 -0.99
C PRO A 110 -3.19 13.69 -2.26
N LEU A 111 -4.50 13.95 -2.37
CA LEU A 111 -5.08 14.52 -3.59
C LEU A 111 -4.49 15.88 -3.94
N ALA A 112 -4.13 16.70 -2.95
CA ALA A 112 -3.52 18.02 -3.16
C ALA A 112 -2.18 17.99 -3.92
N LEU A 113 -1.49 16.85 -3.88
CA LEU A 113 -0.17 16.65 -4.49
C LEU A 113 -0.20 15.69 -5.69
N LEU A 114 -1.32 15.01 -5.91
CA LEU A 114 -1.46 14.06 -7.02
C LEU A 114 -1.41 14.79 -8.37
N PRO A 115 -0.72 14.25 -9.39
CA PRO A 115 -0.78 14.81 -10.75
C PRO A 115 -2.22 14.86 -11.27
N GLN A 116 -2.65 16.07 -11.65
CA GLN A 116 -4.04 16.33 -12.07
C GLN A 116 -4.47 15.48 -13.27
N THR A 117 -3.51 15.13 -14.14
CA THR A 117 -3.76 14.27 -15.33
C THR A 117 -4.34 12.90 -14.97
N LEU A 118 -4.03 12.35 -13.79
CA LEU A 118 -4.61 11.08 -13.30
C LEU A 118 -6.11 11.21 -13.01
N LEU A 119 -6.52 12.36 -12.46
CA LEU A 119 -7.91 12.66 -12.13
C LEU A 119 -8.70 13.00 -13.40
N ASP A 120 -8.14 13.87 -14.24
CA ASP A 120 -8.79 14.34 -15.47
C ASP A 120 -9.08 13.19 -16.44
N GLN A 121 -8.14 12.24 -16.59
CA GLN A 121 -8.34 11.05 -17.42
C GLN A 121 -9.18 9.95 -16.74
N LYS A 122 -9.59 10.15 -15.49
CA LYS A 122 -10.32 9.14 -14.69
C LYS A 122 -9.61 7.77 -14.70
N VAL A 123 -8.29 7.79 -14.48
CA VAL A 123 -7.50 6.56 -14.32
C VAL A 123 -8.11 5.69 -13.23
N LYS A 124 -8.14 4.37 -13.45
CA LYS A 124 -8.64 3.43 -12.45
C LYS A 124 -7.73 3.46 -11.23
N VAL A 125 -8.32 3.54 -10.04
CA VAL A 125 -7.56 3.57 -8.78
C VAL A 125 -7.92 2.38 -7.91
N VAL A 126 -6.92 1.77 -7.30
CA VAL A 126 -7.09 0.88 -6.15
C VAL A 126 -6.54 1.61 -4.92
N TYR A 127 -7.44 1.97 -4.00
CA TYR A 127 -7.09 2.58 -2.73
C TYR A 127 -7.17 1.56 -1.60
N VAL A 128 -6.16 1.49 -0.72
CA VAL A 128 -6.22 0.62 0.48
C VAL A 128 -6.08 1.44 1.75
N ALA A 129 -7.11 1.41 2.58
CA ALA A 129 -7.11 1.92 3.95
C ALA A 129 -6.75 0.81 4.95
N ARG A 130 -6.23 1.19 6.11
CA ARG A 130 -5.89 0.27 7.20
C ARG A 130 -6.21 0.93 8.54
N ASN A 131 -6.51 0.13 9.56
CA ASN A 131 -6.68 0.62 10.92
C ASN A 131 -5.52 1.57 11.34
N PRO A 132 -5.80 2.81 11.79
CA PRO A 132 -4.77 3.80 12.07
C PRO A 132 -3.82 3.40 13.20
N LYS A 133 -4.28 2.59 14.16
CA LYS A 133 -3.43 2.10 15.26
C LYS A 133 -2.33 1.18 14.74
N ASP A 134 -2.70 0.29 13.81
CA ASP A 134 -1.76 -0.63 13.17
C ASP A 134 -0.82 0.12 12.21
N VAL A 135 -1.33 1.15 11.52
CA VAL A 135 -0.52 2.03 10.67
C VAL A 135 0.54 2.74 11.51
N ALA A 136 0.16 3.39 12.62
CA ALA A 136 1.09 4.12 13.48
C ALA A 136 2.25 3.23 13.96
N VAL A 137 1.94 2.03 14.46
CA VAL A 137 2.96 1.06 14.90
C VAL A 137 3.87 0.65 13.74
N SER A 138 3.28 0.25 12.61
CA SER A 138 4.07 -0.17 11.44
C SER A 138 4.94 0.96 10.89
N TYR A 139 4.46 2.21 10.96
CA TYR A 139 5.15 3.36 10.41
C TYR A 139 6.31 3.81 11.29
N TYR A 140 6.15 3.74 12.61
CA TYR A 140 7.24 3.94 13.56
C TYR A 140 8.39 2.97 13.32
N HIS A 141 8.08 1.67 13.23
CA HIS A 141 9.10 0.67 12.94
C HIS A 141 9.73 0.85 11.56
N PHE A 142 8.95 1.31 10.57
CA PHE A 142 9.48 1.61 9.25
C PHE A 142 10.48 2.78 9.26
N HIS A 143 10.20 3.87 9.97
CA HIS A 143 11.16 4.99 10.11
C HIS A 143 12.48 4.55 10.76
N ARG A 144 12.45 3.54 11.65
CA ARG A 144 13.68 2.99 12.26
C ARG A 144 14.51 2.12 11.31
N MET A 145 13.90 1.64 10.23
CA MET A 145 14.54 0.76 9.25
C MET A 145 14.97 1.53 8.00
N GLU A 146 14.17 2.50 7.57
CA GLU A 146 14.35 3.25 6.35
C GLU A 146 15.13 4.54 6.61
N LYS A 147 16.34 4.63 6.05
CA LYS A 147 17.27 5.72 6.32
C LYS A 147 16.92 7.03 5.63
N ALA A 148 15.95 7.02 4.71
CA ALA A 148 15.47 8.24 4.05
C ALA A 148 14.51 9.05 4.94
N HIS A 149 14.00 8.45 6.02
CA HIS A 149 13.12 9.11 6.97
C HIS A 149 13.91 9.72 8.14
N PRO A 150 13.51 10.91 8.65
CA PRO A 150 14.05 11.42 9.90
C PRO A 150 13.87 10.40 11.02
N GLU A 151 14.86 10.31 11.91
CA GLU A 151 14.82 9.42 13.06
C GLU A 151 13.51 9.63 13.85
N PRO A 152 12.73 8.56 14.09
CA PRO A 152 11.39 8.71 14.64
C PRO A 152 11.37 9.13 16.12
N GLY A 153 12.51 9.00 16.82
CA GLY A 153 12.61 9.24 18.25
C GLY A 153 11.94 8.13 19.06
N THR A 154 11.36 8.48 20.21
CA THR A 154 10.60 7.54 21.04
C THR A 154 9.22 7.26 20.43
N TRP A 155 8.63 6.12 20.81
CA TRP A 155 7.27 5.78 20.39
C TRP A 155 6.24 6.87 20.73
N ASP A 156 6.28 7.41 21.95
CA ASP A 156 5.32 8.42 22.39
C ASP A 156 5.42 9.71 21.56
N SER A 157 6.66 10.19 21.32
CA SER A 157 6.89 11.38 20.47
C SER A 157 6.47 11.14 19.02
N PHE A 158 6.75 9.94 18.48
CA PHE A 158 6.31 9.59 17.14
C PHE A 158 4.78 9.55 17.04
N LEU A 159 4.11 8.96 18.03
CA LEU A 159 2.65 8.85 18.06
C LEU A 159 1.99 10.23 18.11
N GLU A 160 2.53 11.17 18.89
CA GLU A 160 2.07 12.57 18.92
C GLU A 160 2.19 13.23 17.54
N LYS A 161 3.35 13.12 16.89
CA LYS A 161 3.57 13.63 15.52
C LYS A 161 2.63 12.98 14.50
N PHE A 162 2.44 11.67 14.58
CA PHE A 162 1.53 10.92 13.71
C PHE A 162 0.09 11.42 13.85
N MET A 163 -0.39 11.60 15.09
CA MET A 163 -1.74 12.12 15.35
C MET A 163 -1.90 13.58 14.90
N ALA A 164 -0.84 14.39 15.02
CA ALA A 164 -0.81 15.76 14.53
C ALA A 164 -0.68 15.88 13.00
N GLY A 165 -0.37 14.78 12.30
CA GLY A 165 -0.10 14.80 10.86
C GLY A 165 1.24 15.43 10.49
N GLU A 166 2.22 15.41 11.41
CA GLU A 166 3.56 15.97 11.26
C GLU A 166 4.59 14.91 10.78
N VAL A 167 4.09 13.79 10.24
CA VAL A 167 4.89 12.74 9.58
C VAL A 167 4.71 12.83 8.07
N SER A 168 5.63 12.26 7.29
CA SER A 168 5.54 12.28 5.82
C SER A 168 4.16 11.83 5.33
N TYR A 169 3.65 12.51 4.30
CA TYR A 169 2.30 12.40 3.74
C TYR A 169 1.16 12.96 4.61
N GLY A 170 1.48 13.55 5.75
CA GLY A 170 0.54 14.30 6.57
C GLY A 170 -0.42 13.44 7.39
N SER A 171 -1.60 13.99 7.67
CA SER A 171 -2.63 13.34 8.49
C SER A 171 -3.20 12.10 7.80
N TRP A 172 -3.08 10.95 8.46
CA TRP A 172 -3.73 9.70 8.03
C TRP A 172 -5.24 9.89 7.83
N TYR A 173 -5.91 10.62 8.73
CA TYR A 173 -7.36 10.79 8.68
C TYR A 173 -7.79 11.58 7.45
N GLN A 174 -7.14 12.72 7.20
CA GLN A 174 -7.42 13.55 6.02
C GLN A 174 -7.16 12.74 4.74
N HIS A 175 -6.02 12.05 4.66
CA HIS A 175 -5.67 11.24 3.49
C HIS A 175 -6.73 10.16 3.20
N VAL A 176 -7.11 9.36 4.21
CA VAL A 176 -8.10 8.29 4.07
C VAL A 176 -9.48 8.81 3.71
N GLN A 177 -9.89 9.94 4.30
CA GLN A 177 -11.17 10.58 4.03
C GLN A 177 -11.24 11.18 2.62
N GLU A 178 -10.21 11.90 2.17
CA GLU A 178 -10.18 12.51 0.83
C GLU A 178 -10.32 11.48 -0.28
N TRP A 179 -9.59 10.37 -0.18
CA TRP A 179 -9.69 9.26 -1.12
C TRP A 179 -11.05 8.54 -1.07
N TRP A 180 -11.68 8.49 0.12
CA TRP A 180 -13.04 7.96 0.27
C TRP A 180 -14.06 8.84 -0.46
N GLU A 181 -13.98 10.16 -0.28
CA GLU A 181 -14.89 11.09 -0.97
C GLU A 181 -14.66 11.06 -2.50
N LEU A 182 -13.41 10.96 -2.95
CA LEU A 182 -13.09 10.83 -4.38
C LEU A 182 -13.75 9.58 -4.99
N SER A 183 -13.80 8.47 -4.24
CA SER A 183 -14.40 7.21 -4.73
C SER A 183 -15.88 7.32 -5.12
N ARG A 184 -16.58 8.36 -4.63
CA ARG A 184 -17.97 8.64 -4.98
C ARG A 184 -18.14 9.20 -6.39
N THR A 185 -17.06 9.71 -7.00
CA THR A 185 -17.08 10.44 -8.28
C THR A 185 -16.08 9.91 -9.32
N HIS A 186 -15.07 9.17 -8.88
CA HIS A 186 -14.00 8.60 -9.71
C HIS A 186 -13.99 7.07 -9.63
N PRO A 187 -13.40 6.37 -10.62
CA PRO A 187 -13.32 4.90 -10.62
C PRO A 187 -12.29 4.38 -9.61
N VAL A 188 -12.63 4.48 -8.33
CA VAL A 188 -11.79 4.03 -7.21
C VAL A 188 -12.38 2.75 -6.61
N LEU A 189 -11.60 1.67 -6.61
CA LEU A 189 -11.84 0.50 -5.77
C LEU A 189 -11.23 0.77 -4.39
N TYR A 190 -12.08 1.04 -3.42
CA TYR A 190 -11.69 1.33 -2.04
C TYR A 190 -11.73 0.06 -1.18
N LEU A 191 -10.57 -0.38 -0.70
CA LEU A 191 -10.37 -1.61 0.07
C LEU A 191 -9.90 -1.33 1.49
N PHE A 192 -10.09 -2.30 2.38
CA PHE A 192 -9.50 -2.33 3.71
C PHE A 192 -8.47 -3.45 3.82
N TYR A 193 -7.30 -3.14 4.39
CA TYR A 193 -6.23 -4.10 4.64
C TYR A 193 -6.71 -5.30 5.47
N GLU A 194 -7.61 -5.07 6.42
CA GLU A 194 -8.19 -6.11 7.26
C GLU A 194 -8.99 -7.13 6.45
N ASP A 195 -9.75 -6.69 5.45
CA ASP A 195 -10.51 -7.58 4.57
C ASP A 195 -9.58 -8.38 3.64
N MET A 196 -8.46 -7.77 3.22
CA MET A 196 -7.44 -8.49 2.42
C MET A 196 -6.80 -9.64 3.20
N LYS A 197 -6.69 -9.54 4.54
CA LYS A 197 -6.21 -10.63 5.41
C LYS A 197 -7.19 -11.78 5.55
N GLU A 198 -8.47 -11.50 5.45
CA GLU A 198 -9.53 -12.48 5.63
C GLU A 198 -9.83 -13.28 4.35
N VAL A 199 -9.01 -13.15 3.29
CA VAL A 199 -9.09 -14.01 2.11
C VAL A 199 -8.85 -15.46 2.54
N ARG A 200 -9.94 -16.22 2.65
CA ARG A 200 -9.92 -17.65 3.05
C ARG A 200 -9.73 -18.55 1.82
N PRO A 201 -9.09 -19.72 2.00
CA PRO A 201 -9.05 -20.76 0.98
C PRO A 201 -10.46 -21.28 0.61
N PRO A 202 -10.67 -21.75 -0.63
CA PRO A 202 -9.71 -21.85 -1.72
C PRO A 202 -10.04 -20.81 -2.82
N SER A 203 -9.68 -19.55 -2.63
CA SER A 203 -9.60 -18.64 -3.77
C SER A 203 -8.24 -18.85 -4.47
N ALA A 204 -8.21 -18.69 -5.80
CA ALA A 204 -6.96 -18.76 -6.56
C ALA A 204 -5.90 -17.74 -6.04
N ALA A 205 -6.37 -16.61 -5.50
CA ALA A 205 -5.54 -15.63 -4.82
C ALA A 205 -4.91 -16.19 -3.54
N TRP A 206 -5.64 -16.98 -2.74
CA TRP A 206 -5.10 -17.62 -1.54
C TRP A 206 -4.01 -18.65 -1.86
N VAL A 207 -4.24 -19.52 -2.87
CA VAL A 207 -3.24 -20.54 -3.27
C VAL A 207 -1.97 -19.87 -3.78
N ALA A 208 -2.09 -18.76 -4.51
CA ALA A 208 -0.94 -17.99 -4.95
C ALA A 208 -0.26 -17.22 -3.79
N MET A 209 -1.02 -16.74 -2.79
CA MET A 209 -0.47 -16.10 -1.58
C MET A 209 0.29 -17.11 -0.68
N ASP A 210 -0.25 -18.31 -0.48
CA ASP A 210 0.31 -19.37 0.38
C ASP A 210 1.64 -19.90 -0.15
N GLN A 211 1.75 -20.05 -1.48
CA GLN A 211 2.98 -20.44 -2.17
C GLN A 211 4.08 -19.34 -2.12
N ILE A 212 3.69 -18.06 -1.97
CA ILE A 212 4.61 -16.91 -2.00
C ILE A 212 5.08 -16.49 -0.60
N LEU A 213 4.24 -16.62 0.44
CA LEU A 213 4.59 -16.17 1.79
C LEU A 213 5.31 -17.23 2.63
N SER A 214 5.22 -18.51 2.26
CA SER A 214 5.87 -19.61 2.97
C SER A 214 7.40 -19.49 3.10
N PRO A 215 8.16 -18.93 2.12
CA PRO A 215 9.61 -18.73 2.27
C PRO A 215 10.02 -17.40 2.93
N ILE A 216 9.11 -16.43 3.11
CA ILE A 216 9.45 -15.06 3.55
C ILE A 216 9.15 -14.85 5.05
N ALA A 217 8.28 -15.66 5.66
CA ALA A 217 7.77 -15.37 7.01
C ALA A 217 8.59 -15.92 8.20
N TYR A 218 9.41 -16.98 8.07
CA TYR A 218 10.11 -17.55 9.25
C TYR A 218 11.42 -18.27 8.90
N PRO A 219 12.61 -17.69 9.16
CA PRO A 219 13.90 -18.35 8.87
C PRO A 219 14.23 -19.53 9.79
N HIS A 220 13.54 -19.71 10.92
CA HIS A 220 13.83 -20.81 11.84
C HIS A 220 12.57 -21.31 12.54
N GLN A 221 11.92 -22.31 11.97
CA GLN A 221 11.27 -23.38 12.73
C GLN A 221 11.11 -24.59 11.81
N ARG A 222 11.96 -25.61 12.03
CA ARG A 222 11.68 -26.97 11.54
C ARG A 222 10.43 -27.45 12.27
N VAL A 223 9.30 -27.55 11.56
CA VAL A 223 8.14 -28.28 12.07
C VAL A 223 8.25 -29.71 11.59
N CYS A 224 8.59 -30.62 12.52
CA CYS A 224 8.42 -32.05 12.35
C CYS A 224 6.93 -32.36 12.12
N HIS A 225 6.62 -33.11 11.07
CA HIS A 225 5.27 -33.65 10.86
C HIS A 225 4.95 -34.75 11.90
N PRO A 226 3.80 -34.71 12.58
CA PRO A 226 3.18 -35.91 13.10
C PRO A 226 2.26 -36.50 12.03
N GLY A 227 2.46 -37.79 11.73
CA GLY A 227 1.62 -38.58 10.83
C GLY A 227 0.19 -38.81 11.35
N PRO A 228 -0.65 -39.49 10.56
CA PRO A 228 -2.10 -39.44 10.72
C PRO A 228 -2.57 -40.42 11.78
N GLN A 229 -3.40 -39.98 12.73
CA GLN A 229 -4.34 -40.87 13.38
C GLN A 229 -5.58 -40.16 13.95
N SER A 230 -6.71 -40.77 13.65
CA SER A 230 -8.10 -40.53 14.04
C SER A 230 -8.38 -39.95 15.44
N ARG A 231 -9.39 -39.07 15.54
CA ARG A 231 -10.68 -39.33 16.24
C ARG A 231 -11.62 -38.13 16.19
N LYS A 232 -12.89 -38.40 15.89
CA LYS A 232 -14.04 -37.49 15.95
C LYS A 232 -14.21 -36.89 17.35
N LYS A 233 -14.37 -35.57 17.49
CA LYS A 233 -15.16 -34.93 18.56
C LYS A 233 -15.78 -33.61 18.08
N THR A 234 -17.08 -33.49 18.39
CA THR A 234 -18.02 -32.41 18.10
C THR A 234 -17.61 -31.09 18.74
N ILE A 235 -17.77 -29.97 18.02
CA ILE A 235 -17.54 -28.60 18.54
C ILE A 235 -18.87 -28.05 19.08
N PRO A 236 -18.97 -27.59 20.34
CA PRO A 236 -20.11 -26.83 20.79
C PRO A 236 -20.00 -25.37 20.34
N VAL A 237 -21.12 -24.85 19.85
CA VAL A 237 -21.36 -23.45 19.52
C VAL A 237 -21.18 -22.60 20.77
N LEU A 238 -20.28 -21.61 20.71
CA LEU A 238 -20.17 -20.55 21.72
C LEU A 238 -20.49 -19.21 21.07
N THR A 239 -21.67 -18.74 21.41
CA THR A 239 -22.28 -17.45 21.07
C THR A 239 -21.59 -16.28 21.78
N HIS A 240 -21.38 -15.21 21.00
CA HIS A 240 -21.34 -13.78 21.38
C HIS A 240 -20.54 -13.30 22.60
N ARG A 241 -19.60 -12.37 22.35
CA ARG A 241 -19.51 -11.08 23.06
C ARG A 241 -18.82 -9.97 22.25
N ARG A 242 -19.66 -9.04 21.78
CA ARG A 242 -19.52 -7.56 21.69
C ARG A 242 -18.21 -6.95 21.14
N GLN A 243 -18.26 -6.54 19.87
CA GLN A 243 -17.59 -5.33 19.40
C GLN A 243 -18.56 -4.15 19.55
N ALA A 244 -18.05 -3.00 20.01
CA ALA A 244 -18.74 -1.71 19.98
C ALA A 244 -18.65 -1.11 18.56
N PRO A 245 -19.64 -0.30 18.13
CA PRO A 245 -19.91 -0.07 16.71
C PRO A 245 -19.05 1.08 16.15
N PHE A 246 -18.45 0.84 14.98
CA PHE A 246 -18.18 1.92 14.03
C PHE A 246 -19.15 1.72 12.86
N MET A 247 -20.02 2.72 12.65
CA MET A 247 -21.04 2.71 11.62
C MET A 247 -20.39 2.78 10.24
N MET A 248 -20.31 1.66 9.53
CA MET A 248 -20.29 1.63 8.06
C MET A 248 -21.14 0.45 7.59
N GLY A 249 -22.22 0.79 6.90
CA GLY A 249 -23.26 -0.12 6.45
C GLY A 249 -22.76 -1.13 5.42
N SER A 250 -23.56 -2.17 5.24
CA SER A 250 -23.33 -3.33 4.38
C SER A 250 -23.13 -2.97 2.90
N GLN A 251 -21.88 -2.82 2.46
CA GLN A 251 -21.50 -2.85 1.02
C GLN A 251 -20.18 -3.61 0.74
N GLY A 252 -19.74 -4.49 1.64
CA GLY A 252 -18.52 -5.29 1.45
C GLY A 252 -18.63 -6.50 0.50
N ARG A 253 -19.83 -6.81 -0.03
CA ARG A 253 -20.03 -8.03 -0.87
C ARG A 253 -19.88 -7.80 -2.38
N ASP A 254 -20.02 -6.56 -2.87
CA ASP A 254 -20.00 -6.28 -4.31
C ASP A 254 -18.60 -5.93 -4.85
N GLN A 255 -17.60 -5.76 -3.98
CA GLN A 255 -16.25 -5.32 -4.37
C GLN A 255 -15.37 -6.44 -4.95
N PHE A 256 -15.67 -7.71 -4.68
CA PHE A 256 -14.88 -8.85 -5.16
C PHE A 256 -15.09 -9.16 -6.65
N ILE A 257 -16.26 -8.83 -7.22
CA ILE A 257 -16.54 -9.01 -8.66
C ILE A 257 -15.71 -8.03 -9.50
N LEU A 258 -15.33 -6.87 -8.93
CA LEU A 258 -14.57 -5.85 -9.64
C LEU A 258 -13.13 -6.31 -9.92
N LEU A 259 -12.48 -7.04 -9.01
CA LEU A 259 -11.12 -7.56 -9.16
C LEU A 259 -10.95 -8.47 -10.39
N GLN A 260 -11.99 -9.22 -10.78
CA GLN A 260 -11.96 -10.07 -11.97
C GLN A 260 -12.17 -9.29 -13.29
N ARG A 261 -12.77 -8.09 -13.24
CA ARG A 261 -12.96 -7.20 -14.39
C ARG A 261 -11.78 -6.26 -14.64
N LEU A 262 -10.77 -6.26 -13.77
CA LEU A 262 -9.56 -5.44 -13.89
C LEU A 262 -8.43 -6.11 -14.70
N GLY A 263 -8.62 -7.35 -15.16
CA GLY A 263 -7.64 -8.02 -16.03
C GLY A 263 -7.63 -7.46 -17.47
N PRO A 264 -6.55 -7.67 -18.23
CA PRO A 264 -6.40 -7.17 -19.60
C PRO A 264 -7.45 -7.69 -20.61
N GLN A 265 -8.28 -8.67 -20.24
CA GLN A 265 -9.33 -9.26 -21.09
C GLN A 265 -10.76 -8.78 -20.76
N GLY A 266 -10.91 -7.69 -19.98
CA GLY A 266 -12.21 -7.14 -19.55
C GLY A 266 -12.78 -6.00 -20.39
N LEU A 267 -12.37 -5.86 -21.66
CA LEU A 267 -12.90 -4.89 -22.64
C LEU A 267 -13.56 -5.61 -23.81
#